data_AF-A0A6M5YBW4-F1
#
_entry.id   AF-A0A6M5YBW4-F1
#
_cell.length_a   1.000
_cell.length_b   1.000
_cell.length_c   1.000
_cell.angle_alpha   90.00
_cell.angle_beta   90.00
_cell.angle_gamma   90.00
#
_symmetry.space_group_name_H-M   'P 1'
#
loop_
_entity.id
_entity.type
_entity.pdbx_description
1 polymer ?
#
loop_
_entity_poly.entity_id
_entity_poly.type
_entity_poly.pdbx_seq_one_letter_code
_entity_poly.pdbx_strand_id
1 'polypeptide(L)'
;MARQDPQIEYIVTQEAYETACNSLPKAGTDNQKAQSVNITARQYRQNTSQTINAGKWVLWSIGPESFEFTWSNGAWQPPANLVILNR
;
A
#
# COMPACT_ATOMS: atom_id res chain seq x y z
N MET A 1 7.92 7.51 4.03
CA MET A 1 6.59 7.41 4.65
C MET A 1 5.58 7.53 3.54
N ALA A 2 4.93 6.43 3.14
CA ALA A 2 3.86 6.50 2.16
C ALA A 2 2.79 7.46 2.69
N ARG A 3 2.66 8.63 2.06
CA ARG A 3 1.59 9.57 2.40
C ARG A 3 0.28 8.85 2.10
N GLN A 4 -0.67 8.93 3.04
CA GLN A 4 -2.07 8.56 2.82
C GLN A 4 -2.71 9.55 1.84
N ASP A 5 -2.13 9.70 0.66
CA ASP A 5 -2.68 10.50 -0.42
C ASP A 5 -3.75 9.63 -1.10
N PRO A 6 -5.05 9.96 -0.97
CA PRO A 6 -6.11 9.20 -1.62
C PRO A 6 -5.99 9.21 -3.16
N GLN A 7 -5.09 10.00 -3.73
CA GLN A 7 -4.80 10.07 -5.16
C GLN A 7 -3.66 9.15 -5.60
N ILE A 8 -3.06 8.37 -4.68
CA ILE A 8 -1.98 7.43 -4.98
C ILE A 8 -2.38 6.01 -4.55
N GLU A 9 -2.45 5.11 -5.54
CA GLU A 9 -2.56 3.66 -5.32
C GLU A 9 -1.16 3.05 -5.29
N TYR A 10 -0.91 2.20 -4.29
CA TYR A 10 0.31 1.44 -4.15
C TYR A 10 0.04 0.00 -4.55
N ILE A 11 0.69 -0.46 -5.61
CA ILE A 11 0.57 -1.83 -6.08
C ILE A 11 1.81 -2.62 -5.68
N VAL A 12 1.62 -3.69 -4.91
CA VAL A 12 2.67 -4.59 -4.43
C VAL A 12 2.44 -6.02 -4.90
N THR A 13 3.49 -6.83 -4.94
CA THR A 13 3.34 -8.28 -5.15
C THR A 13 2.85 -8.96 -3.87
N GLN A 14 2.25 -10.14 -3.99
CA GLN A 14 1.88 -10.98 -2.84
C GLN A 14 3.07 -11.23 -1.90
N GLU A 15 4.25 -11.57 -2.44
CA GLU A 15 5.48 -11.79 -1.66
C GLU A 15 5.93 -10.54 -0.87
N ALA A 16 5.85 -9.36 -1.48
CA ALA A 16 6.15 -8.10 -0.82
C ALA A 16 5.13 -7.81 0.29
N TYR A 17 3.85 -8.09 0.04
CA TYR A 17 2.79 -7.96 1.04
C TYR A 17 3.02 -8.88 2.25
N GLU A 18 3.35 -10.15 2.02
CA GLU A 18 3.69 -11.10 3.08
C GLU A 18 4.91 -10.65 3.89
N THR A 19 5.92 -10.11 3.22
CA THR A 19 7.10 -9.53 3.88
C THR A 19 6.70 -8.37 4.82
N ALA A 20 5.81 -7.48 4.35
CA ALA A 20 5.27 -6.42 5.19
C ALA A 20 4.50 -6.97 6.40
N CYS A 21 3.57 -7.91 6.19
CA CYS A 21 2.80 -8.52 7.27
C CYS A 21 3.68 -9.24 8.31
N ASN A 22 4.69 -9.98 7.86
CA ASN A 22 5.61 -10.72 8.74
C ASN A 22 6.49 -9.80 9.60
N SER A 23 6.67 -8.54 9.19
CA SER A 23 7.40 -7.56 9.99
C SER A 23 6.58 -6.92 11.11
N LEU A 24 5.25 -7.07 11.07
CA LEU A 24 4.36 -6.53 12.09
C LEU A 24 4.40 -7.40 13.35
N PRO A 25 4.03 -6.84 14.52
CA PRO A 25 3.86 -7.63 15.73
C PRO A 25 2.88 -8.80 15.51
N LYS A 26 3.11 -9.96 16.13
CA LYS A 26 2.24 -11.15 15.95
C LYS A 26 0.78 -10.92 16.36
N ALA A 27 0.55 -9.97 17.28
CA ALA A 27 -0.77 -9.58 17.75
C ALA A 27 -0.80 -8.07 18.02
N GLY A 28 -2.00 -7.51 18.04
CA GLY A 28 -2.25 -6.12 18.43
C GLY A 28 -3.52 -5.98 19.26
N THR A 29 -3.79 -4.76 19.73
CA THR A 29 -5.07 -4.37 20.30
C THR A 29 -5.92 -3.66 19.25
N ASP A 30 -7.25 -3.64 19.41
CA ASP A 30 -8.14 -3.01 18.42
C ASP A 30 -7.75 -1.55 18.14
N ASN A 31 -7.68 -1.22 16.85
CA ASN A 31 -7.24 0.06 16.30
C ASN A 31 -5.77 0.40 16.55
N GLN A 32 -4.96 -0.53 17.06
CA GLN A 32 -3.51 -0.35 17.15
C GLN A 32 -2.94 -0.17 15.74
N LYS A 33 -2.01 0.76 15.60
CA LYS A 33 -1.29 1.01 14.35
C LYS A 33 0.12 0.47 14.43
N ALA A 34 0.61 -0.10 13.33
CA ALA A 34 1.99 -0.53 13.20
C ALA A 34 2.51 -0.23 11.78
N GLN A 35 3.80 0.08 11.69
CA GLN A 35 4.47 0.32 10.42
C GLN A 35 5.15 -0.97 9.96
N SER A 36 4.98 -1.32 8.69
CA SER A 36 5.75 -2.39 8.08
C SER A 36 7.21 -1.97 7.83
N VAL A 37 8.07 -2.95 7.58
CA VAL A 37 9.34 -2.69 6.89
C VAL A 37 9.09 -2.11 5.50
N ASN A 38 10.14 -1.52 4.92
CA ASN A 38 10.11 -1.05 3.54
C ASN A 38 9.97 -2.25 2.59
N ILE A 39 8.97 -2.20 1.73
CA ILE A 39 8.75 -3.16 0.64
C ILE A 39 8.71 -2.43 -0.71
N THR A 40 9.02 -3.12 -1.80
CA THR A 40 8.93 -2.50 -3.13
C THR A 40 7.48 -2.30 -3.53
N ALA A 41 7.09 -1.05 -3.79
CA ALA A 41 5.77 -0.69 -4.25
C ALA A 41 5.83 0.10 -5.56
N ARG A 42 4.87 -0.17 -6.44
CA ARG A 42 4.61 0.64 -7.63
C ARG A 42 3.56 1.68 -7.27
N GLN A 43 3.89 2.95 -7.47
CA GLN A 43 3.03 4.06 -7.11
C GLN A 43 2.29 4.53 -8.35
N TYR A 44 0.98 4.46 -8.34
CA TYR A 44 0.12 4.95 -9.41
C TYR A 44 -0.62 6.17 -8.92
N ARG A 45 -0.60 7.25 -9.71
CA ARG A 45 -1.38 8.45 -9.40
C ARG A 45 -2.46 8.68 -10.43
N GLN A 46 -3.53 9.34 -10.02
CA GLN A 46 -4.59 9.71 -10.95
C GLN A 46 -4.03 10.62 -12.05
N ASN A 47 -4.39 10.31 -13.30
CA ASN A 47 -4.04 11.17 -14.42
C ASN A 47 -4.96 12.39 -14.45
N THR A 48 -4.40 13.57 -14.26
CA THR A 48 -5.14 14.85 -14.35
C THR A 48 -4.99 15.53 -15.71
N SER A 49 -4.35 14.87 -16.69
CA SER A 49 -4.21 15.39 -18.04
C SER A 49 -5.57 15.46 -18.76
N GLN A 50 -5.86 16.57 -19.42
CA GLN A 50 -7.11 16.82 -20.18
C GLN A 50 -7.12 16.13 -21.56
N THR A 51 -6.30 15.09 -21.76
CA THR A 51 -6.21 14.41 -23.06
C THR A 51 -7.15 13.20 -23.09
N ILE A 52 -7.94 13.10 -24.16
CA ILE A 52 -8.98 12.06 -24.35
C ILE A 52 -8.47 10.60 -24.31
N ASN A 53 -7.15 10.39 -24.41
CA ASN A 53 -6.51 9.07 -24.47
C ASN A 53 -5.64 8.75 -23.23
N ALA A 54 -5.70 9.58 -22.18
CA ALA A 54 -4.99 9.31 -20.95
C ALA A 54 -5.73 8.26 -20.11
N GLY A 55 -5.11 7.10 -19.89
CA GLY A 55 -5.59 6.13 -18.90
C GLY A 55 -5.75 6.79 -17.52
N LYS A 56 -6.76 6.35 -16.75
CA LYS A 56 -7.16 6.94 -15.45
C LYS A 56 -6.01 7.00 -14.42
N TRP A 57 -5.05 6.07 -14.51
CA TRP A 57 -3.92 5.92 -13.60
C TRP A 57 -2.60 5.86 -14.37
N VAL A 58 -1.59 6.58 -13.89
CA VAL A 58 -0.24 6.58 -14.47
C VAL A 58 0.75 6.08 -13.42
N LEU A 59 1.62 5.16 -13.82
CA LEU A 59 2.77 4.75 -13.00
C LEU A 59 3.64 5.99 -12.77
N TRP A 60 3.72 6.41 -11.51
CA TRP A 60 4.47 7.58 -11.08
C TRP A 60 5.88 7.23 -10.66
N SER A 61 6.03 6.16 -9.87
CA SER A 61 7.32 5.73 -9.31
C SER A 61 7.32 4.25 -8.95
N ILE A 62 8.51 3.68 -8.78
CA ILE A 62 8.74 2.37 -8.18
C ILE A 62 9.83 2.55 -7.13
N GLY A 63 9.58 2.14 -5.90
CA GLY A 63 10.54 2.32 -4.83
C GLY A 63 10.18 1.62 -3.52
N PRO A 64 11.10 1.64 -2.55
CA PRO A 64 10.84 1.14 -1.20
C PRO A 64 9.83 2.03 -0.48
N GLU A 65 8.77 1.44 0.05
CA GLU A 65 7.74 2.12 0.83
C GLU A 65 7.35 1.33 2.08
N SER A 66 7.07 2.05 3.16
CA SER A 66 6.50 1.50 4.39
C SER A 66 5.02 1.84 4.47
N PHE A 67 4.22 0.92 5.00
CA PHE A 67 2.77 1.08 5.11
C PHE A 67 2.32 1.01 6.57
N GLU A 68 1.35 1.84 6.92
CA GLU A 68 0.66 1.77 8.21
C GLU A 68 -0.47 0.74 8.15
N PHE A 69 -0.38 -0.29 8.98
CA PHE A 69 -1.43 -1.27 9.18
C PHE A 69 -2.21 -0.95 10.45
N THR A 70 -3.49 -1.29 10.45
CA THR A 70 -4.36 -1.17 11.62
C THR A 70 -4.81 -2.54 12.08
N TRP A 71 -4.62 -2.87 13.35
CA TRP A 71 -5.15 -4.10 13.93
C TRP A 71 -6.66 -4.00 14.08
N SER A 72 -7.38 -4.92 13.46
CA SER A 72 -8.83 -5.00 13.55
C SER A 72 -9.29 -6.44 13.27
N ASN A 73 -10.27 -6.91 14.03
CA ASN A 73 -10.88 -8.24 13.87
C ASN A 73 -9.85 -9.38 13.91
N GLY A 74 -8.82 -9.26 14.76
CA GLY A 74 -7.81 -10.31 14.95
C GLY A 74 -6.72 -10.38 13.86
N ALA A 75 -6.62 -9.38 12.97
CA ALA A 75 -5.59 -9.31 11.95
C ALA A 75 -5.14 -7.87 11.65
N TRP A 76 -3.92 -7.73 11.09
CA TRP A 76 -3.42 -6.46 10.58
C TRP A 76 -4.06 -6.14 9.23
N GLN A 77 -4.88 -5.08 9.21
CA GLN A 77 -5.52 -4.58 8.00
C GLN A 77 -4.59 -3.59 7.28
N PRO A 78 -4.37 -3.75 5.96
CA PRO A 78 -3.59 -2.81 5.19
C PRO A 78 -4.32 -1.46 5.02
N PRO A 79 -3.61 -0.40 4.63
CA PRO A 79 -4.27 0.86 4.26
C PRO A 79 -5.08 0.66 2.96
N ALA A 80 -6.18 1.40 2.82
CA ALA A 80 -7.16 1.20 1.73
C ALA A 80 -6.59 1.40 0.32
N ASN A 81 -5.49 2.14 0.18
CA ASN A 81 -4.83 2.41 -1.09
C ASN A 81 -3.70 1.42 -1.43
N LEU A 82 -3.53 0.34 -0.64
CA LEU A 82 -2.61 -0.75 -0.95
C LEU A 82 -3.34 -1.87 -1.72
N VAL A 83 -2.94 -2.07 -2.98
CA VAL A 83 -3.47 -3.11 -3.87
C VAL A 83 -2.45 -4.23 -3.97
N ILE A 84 -2.92 -5.46 -3.78
CA ILE A 84 -2.09 -6.67 -3.79
C ILE A 84 -2.34 -7.40 -5.12
N LEU A 85 -1.28 -7.62 -5.89
CA LEU A 85 -1.35 -8.42 -7.11
C LEU A 85 -1.08 -9.89 -6.79
N ASN A 86 -2.13 -10.71 -6.89
CA ASN A 86 -2.03 -12.15 -6.93
C ASN A 86 -1.58 -12.54 -8.35
N ARG A 87 -0.33 -12.97 -8.50
CA ARG A 87 0.16 -13.56 -9.75
C ARG A 87 0.08 -15.07 -9.66
#